data_AF-A0AAW2WNR4-F1
#
_entry.id   AF-A0AAW2WNR4-F1
#
_cell.length_a   1.000
_cell.length_b   1.000
_cell.length_c   1.000
_cell.angle_alpha   90.00
_cell.angle_beta   90.00
_cell.angle_gamma   90.00
#
_symmetry.space_group_name_H-M   'P 1'
#
loop_
_entity.id
_entity.type
_entity.pdbx_description
1 polymer ?
#
loop_
_entity_poly.entity_id
_entity_poly.type
_entity_poly.pdbx_seq_one_letter_code
_entity_poly.pdbx_strand_id
1 'polypeptide(L)'
;MDALHVGDMDSAFAEVLSTGDDLLLVKLMDKAGPVIDQLSDEVATEVLHAVSQLLMEQNFFEMCLYWVQQVASYGDLSDIVYCTQLADIVIENGPDVLGIPMEVKMEILENLHEAASSLELAEEWDGSPPEQLLLQLASAWDIDPQHLGK
;
A
#
# COMPACT_ATOMS: atom_id res chain seq x y z
N MET A 1 28.68 -0.94 -9.98
CA MET A 1 28.45 -1.88 -8.85
C MET A 1 27.57 -1.08 -7.92
N ASP A 2 26.29 -1.03 -8.26
CA ASP A 2 25.36 -0.03 -7.76
C ASP A 2 24.56 -0.69 -6.65
N ALA A 3 25.13 -0.64 -5.46
CA ALA A 3 24.38 -0.83 -4.24
C ALA A 3 23.45 0.39 -4.12
N LEU A 4 22.24 0.27 -4.67
CA LEU A 4 21.12 1.07 -4.19
C LEU A 4 20.94 0.63 -2.74
N HIS A 5 21.51 1.44 -1.84
CA HIS A 5 21.47 1.16 -0.42
C HIS A 5 20.03 1.38 0.03
N VAL A 6 19.51 0.47 0.85
CA VAL A 6 18.17 0.55 1.47
C VAL A 6 17.89 1.91 2.14
N GLY A 7 18.91 2.73 2.44
CA GLY A 7 18.74 4.10 2.94
C GLY A 7 18.54 5.21 1.89
N ASP A 8 18.84 4.97 0.61
CA ASP A 8 18.64 5.98 -0.46
C ASP A 8 17.16 6.12 -0.82
N MET A 9 16.39 5.02 -0.81
CA MET A 9 14.96 5.08 -1.10
C MET A 9 14.19 5.75 0.03
N ASP A 10 14.38 5.32 1.28
CA ASP A 10 13.74 5.93 2.44
C ASP A 10 13.99 7.45 2.52
N SER A 11 15.24 7.87 2.35
CA SER A 11 15.59 9.30 2.34
C SER A 11 14.96 10.06 1.17
N ALA A 12 14.90 9.44 -0.03
CA ALA A 12 14.27 10.06 -1.19
C ALA A 12 12.76 10.24 -0.96
N PHE A 13 12.06 9.22 -0.46
CA PHE A 13 10.64 9.33 -0.14
C PHE A 13 10.39 10.37 0.96
N ALA A 14 11.18 10.37 2.03
CA ALA A 14 11.07 11.36 3.11
C ALA A 14 11.26 12.80 2.60
N GLU A 15 12.23 13.04 1.71
CA GLU A 15 12.45 14.37 1.12
C GLU A 15 11.25 14.81 0.29
N VAL A 16 10.73 13.92 -0.57
CA VAL A 16 9.58 14.23 -1.43
C VAL A 16 8.31 14.47 -0.60
N LEU A 17 8.03 13.61 0.38
CA LEU A 17 6.90 13.80 1.30
C LEU A 17 7.01 15.13 2.06
N SER A 18 8.22 15.52 2.48
CA SER A 18 8.48 16.80 3.14
C SER A 18 8.22 18.02 2.24
N THR A 19 8.32 17.86 0.91
CA THR A 19 7.94 18.93 -0.03
C THR A 19 6.43 19.13 -0.16
N GLY A 20 5.63 18.12 0.16
CA GLY A 20 4.17 18.12 -0.03
C GLY A 20 3.74 18.21 -1.51
N ASP A 21 4.61 17.84 -2.44
CA ASP A 21 4.32 17.83 -3.88
C ASP A 21 3.86 16.44 -4.33
N ASP A 22 2.54 16.23 -4.39
CA ASP A 22 1.91 14.96 -4.77
C ASP A 22 2.34 14.49 -6.17
N LEU A 23 2.57 15.43 -7.10
CA LEU A 23 3.01 15.09 -8.46
C LEU A 23 4.45 14.53 -8.45
N LEU A 24 5.30 15.08 -7.60
CA LEU A 24 6.67 14.61 -7.44
C LEU A 24 6.71 13.25 -6.73
N LEU A 25 5.81 13.04 -5.75
CA LEU A 25 5.60 11.75 -5.10
C LEU A 25 5.13 10.67 -6.08
N VAL A 26 4.10 10.96 -6.87
CA VAL A 26 3.59 10.06 -7.91
C VAL A 26 4.70 9.68 -8.90
N LYS A 27 5.52 10.64 -9.34
CA LYS A 27 6.64 10.35 -10.25
C LYS A 27 7.71 9.48 -9.63
N LEU A 28 7.97 9.65 -8.33
CA LEU A 28 8.91 8.80 -7.61
C LEU A 28 8.33 7.39 -7.47
N MET A 29 7.05 7.28 -7.13
CA MET A 29 6.33 6.01 -7.00
C MET A 29 6.28 5.23 -8.32
N ASP A 30 5.99 5.89 -9.43
CA ASP A 30 5.98 5.30 -10.77
C ASP A 30 7.38 4.79 -11.18
N LYS A 31 8.44 5.52 -10.81
CA LYS A 31 9.82 5.12 -11.12
C LYS A 31 10.36 4.02 -10.22
N ALA A 32 10.05 4.07 -8.93
CA ALA A 32 10.54 3.11 -7.94
C ALA A 32 9.76 1.80 -8.03
N GLY A 33 8.47 1.87 -8.33
CA GLY A 33 7.53 0.78 -8.09
C GLY A 33 7.27 0.60 -6.59
N PRO A 34 6.39 -0.34 -6.22
CA PRO A 34 6.06 -0.60 -4.83
C PRO A 34 7.30 -1.11 -4.07
N VAL A 35 7.76 -0.33 -3.09
CA VAL A 35 8.96 -0.60 -2.28
C VAL A 35 8.73 -0.31 -0.80
N ILE A 36 7.50 -0.48 -0.30
CA ILE A 36 7.13 -0.29 1.12
C ILE A 36 8.05 -1.09 2.04
N ASP A 37 8.57 -2.23 1.57
CA ASP A 37 9.50 -3.09 2.29
C ASP A 37 10.89 -2.47 2.57
N GLN A 38 11.25 -1.44 1.83
CA GLN A 38 12.54 -0.75 1.92
C GLN A 38 12.43 0.58 2.67
N LEU A 39 11.22 0.98 3.07
CA LEU A 39 10.95 2.21 3.80
C LEU A 39 10.90 1.94 5.31
N SER A 40 11.27 2.94 6.09
CA SER A 40 11.00 2.97 7.52
C SER A 40 9.51 3.08 7.79
N ASP A 41 9.03 2.63 8.96
CA ASP A 41 7.61 2.66 9.32
C ASP A 41 6.99 4.07 9.21
N GLU A 42 7.76 5.10 9.54
CA GLU A 42 7.35 6.51 9.43
C GLU A 42 7.10 6.89 7.98
N VAL A 43 8.08 6.65 7.10
CA VAL A 43 7.97 6.99 5.67
C VAL A 43 6.94 6.11 4.97
N ALA A 44 6.91 4.81 5.29
CA ALA A 44 5.92 3.87 4.77
C ALA A 44 4.49 4.32 5.11
N THR A 45 4.25 4.77 6.36
CA THR A 45 2.93 5.26 6.78
C THR A 45 2.52 6.49 5.98
N GLU A 46 3.42 7.46 5.81
CA GLU A 46 3.14 8.68 5.04
C GLU A 46 2.93 8.38 3.54
N VAL A 47 3.70 7.46 2.96
CA VAL A 47 3.47 6.98 1.59
C VAL A 47 2.11 6.31 1.46
N LEU A 48 1.74 5.44 2.41
CA LEU A 48 0.45 4.74 2.39
C LEU A 48 -0.74 5.69 2.59
N HIS A 49 -0.57 6.74 3.39
CA HIS A 49 -1.54 7.82 3.49
C HIS A 49 -1.66 8.61 2.18
N ALA A 50 -0.54 8.92 1.50
CA ALA A 50 -0.63 9.55 0.19
C ALA A 50 -1.28 8.62 -0.86
N VAL A 51 -0.96 7.32 -0.84
CA VAL A 51 -1.60 6.30 -1.68
C VAL A 51 -3.11 6.26 -1.41
N SER A 52 -3.54 6.32 -0.15
CA SER A 52 -4.97 6.31 0.19
C SER A 52 -5.70 7.48 -0.45
N GLN A 53 -5.09 8.67 -0.46
CA GLN A 53 -5.67 9.86 -1.08
C GLN A 53 -5.68 9.78 -2.61
N LEU A 54 -4.63 9.20 -3.20
CA LEU A 54 -4.48 9.03 -4.65
C LEU A 54 -5.34 7.89 -5.22
N LEU A 55 -5.82 6.94 -4.41
CA LEU A 55 -6.73 5.87 -4.84
C LEU A 55 -8.02 6.42 -5.47
N MET A 56 -8.47 7.59 -5.02
CA MET A 56 -9.67 8.24 -5.54
C MET A 56 -9.46 8.87 -6.93
N GLU A 57 -8.21 9.01 -7.36
CA GLU A 57 -7.85 9.61 -8.64
C GLU A 57 -7.70 8.54 -9.73
N GLN A 58 -8.59 8.56 -10.73
CA GLN A 58 -8.61 7.58 -11.82
C GLN A 58 -7.26 7.40 -12.54
N ASN A 59 -6.49 8.48 -12.69
CA ASN A 59 -5.19 8.43 -13.38
C ASN A 59 -4.11 7.66 -12.60
N PHE A 60 -4.28 7.54 -11.29
CA PHE A 60 -3.30 6.91 -10.39
C PHE A 60 -3.85 5.65 -9.74
N PHE A 61 -5.12 5.31 -9.95
CA PHE A 61 -5.78 4.19 -9.31
C PHE A 61 -5.03 2.88 -9.50
N GLU A 62 -4.67 2.52 -10.74
CA GLU A 62 -3.93 1.29 -11.04
C GLU A 62 -2.54 1.26 -10.38
N MET A 63 -1.81 2.39 -10.41
CA MET A 63 -0.54 2.52 -9.72
C MET A 63 -0.73 2.32 -8.21
N CYS A 64 -1.70 3.01 -7.61
CA CYS A 64 -2.00 2.90 -6.19
C CYS A 64 -2.38 1.48 -5.79
N LEU A 65 -3.09 0.74 -6.66
CA LEU A 65 -3.41 -0.66 -6.42
C LEU A 65 -2.17 -1.56 -6.34
N TYR A 66 -1.13 -1.32 -7.15
CA TYR A 66 0.13 -2.06 -7.00
C TYR A 66 0.81 -1.80 -5.66
N TRP A 67 0.71 -0.58 -5.13
CA TRP A 67 1.24 -0.21 -3.81
C TRP A 67 0.41 -0.83 -2.68
N VAL A 68 -0.92 -0.79 -2.77
CA VAL A 68 -1.83 -1.43 -1.80
C VAL A 68 -1.68 -2.96 -1.84
N GLN A 69 -1.47 -3.55 -3.02
CA GLN A 69 -1.20 -4.98 -3.20
C GLN A 69 0.03 -5.44 -2.45
N GLN A 70 1.10 -4.64 -2.48
CA GLN A 70 2.31 -4.99 -1.74
C GLN A 70 2.01 -5.11 -0.24
N VAL A 71 1.14 -4.26 0.32
CA VAL A 71 0.69 -4.36 1.71
C VAL A 71 -0.25 -5.55 1.93
N ALA A 72 -1.19 -5.80 1.02
CA ALA A 72 -2.19 -6.88 1.15
C ALA A 72 -1.58 -8.29 1.00
N SER A 73 -0.57 -8.44 0.15
CA SER A 73 0.15 -9.73 -0.06
C SER A 73 0.89 -10.20 1.21
N TYR A 74 0.98 -9.38 2.26
CA TYR A 74 1.49 -9.78 3.57
C TYR A 74 0.49 -10.57 4.44
N GLY A 75 -0.80 -10.59 4.08
CA GLY A 75 -1.87 -11.10 4.94
C GLY A 75 -2.35 -12.53 4.69
N ASP A 76 -1.97 -13.16 3.57
CA ASP A 76 -2.53 -14.46 3.16
C ASP A 76 -1.44 -15.49 2.81
N LEU A 77 -0.72 -15.94 3.84
CA LEU A 77 0.23 -17.04 3.72
C LEU A 77 -0.47 -18.39 3.86
N SER A 78 -1.23 -18.80 2.84
CA SER A 78 -1.52 -20.22 2.68
C SER A 78 -1.18 -20.85 1.34
N ASP A 79 -0.85 -20.12 0.26
CA ASP A 79 -0.58 -20.87 -1.00
C ASP A 79 0.33 -20.28 -2.10
N ILE A 80 1.14 -19.23 -1.93
CA ILE A 80 2.16 -18.89 -2.95
C ILE A 80 3.51 -18.50 -2.34
N VAL A 81 4.44 -19.44 -2.48
CA VAL A 81 5.89 -19.30 -2.32
C VAL A 81 6.42 -18.42 -3.45
N TYR A 82 6.67 -17.13 -3.21
CA TYR A 82 7.75 -16.35 -3.87
C TYR A 82 8.19 -15.17 -2.97
N CYS A 83 9.37 -15.32 -2.37
CA CYS A 83 10.28 -14.36 -1.74
C CYS A 83 9.84 -12.89 -1.56
N THR A 84 9.73 -12.42 -0.30
CA THR A 84 10.77 -11.57 0.35
C THR A 84 10.38 -11.18 1.79
N GLN A 85 11.21 -11.63 2.74
CA GLN A 85 11.55 -11.17 4.10
C GLN A 85 10.51 -10.63 5.12
N LEU A 86 9.40 -10.01 4.72
CA LEU A 86 8.51 -9.28 5.66
C LEU A 86 7.27 -10.09 6.08
N ALA A 87 6.96 -11.17 5.38
CA ALA A 87 5.86 -12.07 5.74
C ALA A 87 6.17 -12.87 7.02
N ASP A 88 7.46 -13.12 7.30
CA ASP A 88 7.89 -13.63 8.61
C ASP A 88 7.66 -12.59 9.73
N ILE A 89 7.77 -11.29 9.43
CA ILE A 89 7.62 -10.25 10.46
C ILE A 89 6.14 -10.08 10.84
N VAL A 90 5.22 -10.05 9.86
CA VAL A 90 3.76 -9.92 10.10
C VAL A 90 3.20 -11.12 10.88
N ILE A 91 3.60 -12.34 10.51
CA ILE A 91 3.19 -13.56 11.23
C ILE A 91 3.79 -13.62 12.63
N GLU A 92 5.03 -13.17 12.82
CA GLU A 92 5.73 -13.33 14.11
C GLU A 92 5.47 -12.18 15.11
N ASN A 93 5.08 -10.98 14.65
CA ASN A 93 4.90 -9.80 15.52
C ASN A 93 3.46 -9.21 15.57
N GLY A 94 2.49 -9.74 14.82
CA GLY A 94 1.06 -9.36 14.91
C GLY A 94 0.61 -8.17 14.04
N PRO A 95 -0.68 -7.76 14.07
CA PRO A 95 -1.27 -6.77 13.16
C PRO A 95 -0.70 -5.33 13.29
N ASP A 96 0.20 -5.10 14.24
CA ASP A 96 0.91 -3.83 14.49
C ASP A 96 2.30 -3.76 13.84
N VAL A 97 2.68 -4.75 13.03
CA VAL A 97 4.04 -4.89 12.46
C VAL A 97 4.58 -3.70 11.69
N LEU A 98 3.73 -2.94 11.02
CA LEU A 98 4.16 -1.77 10.22
C LEU A 98 4.04 -0.45 10.99
N GLY A 99 3.60 -0.47 12.26
CA GLY A 99 3.34 0.75 13.02
C GLY A 99 2.25 1.66 12.43
N ILE A 100 1.51 1.21 11.41
CA ILE A 100 0.53 2.02 10.70
C ILE A 100 -0.64 2.33 11.64
N PRO A 101 -0.98 3.62 11.84
CA PRO A 101 -2.10 4.04 12.66
C PRO A 101 -3.43 3.46 12.15
N MET A 102 -4.34 3.12 13.06
CA MET A 102 -5.70 2.63 12.72
C MET A 102 -6.46 3.59 11.80
N GLU A 103 -6.25 4.90 11.96
CA GLU A 103 -6.87 5.93 11.11
C GLU A 103 -6.48 5.76 9.63
N VAL A 104 -5.20 5.56 9.36
CA VAL A 104 -4.67 5.34 8.01
C VAL A 104 -5.16 4.01 7.45
N LYS A 105 -5.21 2.95 8.28
CA LYS A 105 -5.76 1.64 7.89
C LYS A 105 -7.23 1.75 7.45
N MET A 106 -8.05 2.48 8.20
CA MET A 106 -9.46 2.68 7.84
C MET A 106 -9.61 3.52 6.58
N GLU A 107 -8.86 4.61 6.46
CA GLU A 107 -8.91 5.47 5.27
C GLU A 107 -8.53 4.71 3.99
N ILE A 108 -7.50 3.85 4.04
CA ILE A 108 -7.13 2.98 2.91
C ILE A 108 -8.30 2.07 2.52
N LEU A 109 -8.95 1.43 3.49
CA LEU A 109 -10.07 0.52 3.22
C LEU A 109 -11.29 1.26 2.66
N GLU A 110 -11.59 2.45 3.17
CA GLU A 110 -12.72 3.27 2.70
C GLU A 110 -12.49 3.79 1.28
N ASN A 111 -11.33 4.38 1.03
CA ASN A 111 -10.98 4.90 -0.29
C ASN A 111 -10.87 3.77 -1.32
N LEU A 112 -10.33 2.60 -0.92
CA LEU A 112 -10.31 1.42 -1.79
C LEU A 112 -11.73 0.91 -2.09
N HIS A 113 -12.64 0.91 -1.11
CA HIS A 113 -14.03 0.50 -1.31
C HIS A 113 -14.78 1.43 -2.28
N GLU A 114 -14.64 2.74 -2.07
CA GLU A 114 -15.28 3.75 -2.90
C GLU A 114 -14.70 3.74 -4.32
N ALA A 115 -13.37 3.68 -4.44
CA ALA A 115 -12.69 3.60 -5.73
C ALA A 115 -13.05 2.31 -6.47
N ALA A 116 -13.12 1.15 -5.81
CA ALA A 116 -13.57 -0.10 -6.44
C ALA A 116 -15.02 -0.02 -6.97
N SER A 117 -15.89 0.71 -6.26
CA SER A 117 -17.28 0.89 -6.65
C SER A 117 -17.47 1.96 -7.73
N SER A 118 -16.56 2.93 -7.83
CA SER A 118 -16.68 4.11 -8.69
C SER A 118 -15.77 4.10 -9.92
N LEU A 119 -14.65 3.35 -9.88
CA LEU A 119 -13.63 3.33 -10.93
C LEU A 119 -13.58 1.94 -11.58
N GLU A 120 -13.54 1.93 -12.91
CA GLU A 120 -13.34 0.69 -13.68
C GLU A 120 -11.84 0.45 -13.87
N LEU A 121 -11.39 -0.77 -13.56
CA LEU A 121 -10.04 -1.24 -13.85
C LEU A 121 -9.86 -1.42 -15.37
N ALA A 122 -8.61 -1.32 -15.85
CA ALA A 122 -8.31 -1.73 -17.21
C ALA A 122 -8.62 -3.22 -17.41
N GLU A 123 -9.10 -3.58 -18.61
CA GLU A 123 -9.40 -4.97 -18.97
C GLU A 123 -8.16 -5.90 -18.89
N GLU A 124 -6.95 -5.33 -18.88
CA GLU A 124 -5.66 -6.03 -18.83
C GLU A 124 -4.96 -5.92 -17.45
N TRP A 125 -5.70 -5.58 -16.38
CA TRP A 125 -5.13 -5.54 -15.04
C TRP A 125 -4.56 -6.91 -14.62
N ASP A 126 -3.26 -6.95 -14.30
CA ASP A 126 -2.52 -8.18 -13.96
C ASP A 126 -2.50 -8.47 -12.45
N GLY A 127 -3.09 -7.59 -11.64
CA GLY A 127 -3.09 -7.69 -10.18
C GLY A 127 -4.36 -8.34 -9.60
N SER A 128 -4.37 -8.54 -8.28
CA SER A 128 -5.59 -8.86 -7.53
C SER A 128 -6.65 -7.76 -7.67
N PRO A 129 -7.95 -8.13 -7.76
CA PRO A 129 -9.03 -7.16 -7.82
C PRO A 129 -9.17 -6.39 -6.50
N PRO A 130 -9.59 -5.12 -6.54
CA PRO A 130 -9.64 -4.23 -5.38
C PRO A 130 -10.59 -4.73 -4.30
N GLU A 131 -11.67 -5.43 -4.65
CA GLU A 131 -12.59 -6.06 -3.69
C GLU A 131 -11.90 -7.19 -2.91
N GLN A 132 -11.03 -7.96 -3.58
CA GLN A 132 -10.27 -9.02 -2.92
C GLN A 132 -9.20 -8.42 -2.01
N LEU A 133 -8.52 -7.37 -2.44
CA LEU A 133 -7.53 -6.65 -1.62
C LEU A 133 -8.15 -6.04 -0.39
N LEU A 134 -9.34 -5.44 -0.52
CA LEU A 134 -10.10 -4.91 0.60
C LEU A 134 -10.38 -6.00 1.63
N LEU A 135 -10.85 -7.17 1.20
CA LEU A 135 -11.14 -8.29 2.10
C LEU A 135 -9.87 -8.82 2.77
N GLN A 136 -8.75 -8.92 2.04
CA GLN A 136 -7.47 -9.38 2.58
C GLN A 136 -6.89 -8.39 3.61
N LEU A 137 -6.91 -7.10 3.32
CA LEU A 137 -6.45 -6.06 4.24
C LEU A 137 -7.33 -5.96 5.49
N ALA A 138 -8.65 -6.01 5.31
CA ALA A 138 -9.60 -6.02 6.42
C ALA A 138 -9.35 -7.22 7.34
N SER A 139 -9.16 -8.43 6.76
CA SER A 139 -8.81 -9.63 7.52
C SER A 139 -7.44 -9.52 8.20
N ALA A 140 -6.42 -8.99 7.51
CA ALA A 140 -5.07 -8.86 8.05
C ALA A 140 -4.99 -7.85 9.22
N TRP A 141 -5.83 -6.83 9.20
CA TRP A 141 -5.91 -5.80 10.24
C TRP A 141 -6.98 -6.08 11.31
N ASP A 142 -7.69 -7.21 11.22
CA ASP A 142 -8.82 -7.57 12.10
C ASP A 142 -9.92 -6.48 12.13
N ILE A 143 -10.17 -5.87 10.96
CA ILE A 143 -11.18 -4.84 10.74
C ILE A 143 -12.40 -5.48 10.05
N ASP A 144 -13.59 -5.23 10.58
CA ASP A 144 -14.81 -5.72 9.94
C ASP A 144 -15.21 -4.80 8.76
N PRO A 145 -15.20 -5.31 7.51
CA PRO A 145 -15.47 -4.49 6.34
C PRO A 145 -16.93 -4.02 6.25
N GLN A 146 -17.87 -4.56 7.06
CA GLN A 146 -19.26 -4.09 7.10
C GLN A 146 -19.41 -2.68 7.69
N HIS A 147 -18.34 -2.14 8.27
CA HIS A 147 -18.30 -0.79 8.82
C HIS A 147 -17.77 0.26 7.83
N LEU A 148 -17.26 -0.14 6.66
CA LEU A 148 -16.75 0.77 5.63
C LEU A 148 -17.91 1.47 4.91
N GLY A 149 -17.88 2.81 4.83
CA GLY A 149 -18.86 3.60 4.07
C GLY A 149 -20.14 4.00 4.81
N LYS A 150 -20.08 4.26 6.12
CA LYS A 150 -21.20 4.80 6.91
C LYS A 150 -21.16 6.31 7.11
#